data_AF-A0A958PUJ4-F1
#
_entry.id   AF-A0A958PUJ4-F1
#
_cell.length_a   1.000
_cell.length_b   1.000
_cell.length_c   1.000
_cell.angle_alpha   90.00
_cell.angle_beta   90.00
_cell.angle_gamma   90.00
#
_symmetry.space_group_name_H-M   'P 1'
#
loop_
_entity.id
_entity.type
_entity.pdbx_description
1 polymer ?
#
loop_
_entity_poly.entity_id
_entity_poly.type
_entity_poly.pdbx_seq_one_letter_code
_entity_poly.pdbx_strand_id
1 'polypeptide(L)' 'MELNTNSPEEARIETLEKLVDELMKEVPEESLIKSYMEQSGLQYSKDPIGRINIVLKALHFEEPSESQ' A
#
# COMPACT_ATOMS: atom_id res chain seq x y z
N MET A 1 -1.22 2.70 27.72
CA MET A 1 -0.73 2.09 26.46
C MET A 1 -1.94 1.44 25.85
N GLU A 2 -2.52 2.06 24.82
CA GLU A 2 -3.62 1.43 24.08
C GLU A 2 -3.01 0.26 23.29
N LEU A 3 -3.35 -0.96 23.71
CA LEU A 3 -3.01 -2.17 22.97
C LEU A 3 -3.88 -2.14 21.72
N ASN A 4 -3.28 -1.93 20.55
CA ASN A 4 -4.02 -1.94 19.30
C ASN A 4 -4.59 -3.35 19.10
N THR A 5 -5.92 -3.49 19.14
CA THR A 5 -6.67 -4.76 19.12
C THR A 5 -7.08 -5.19 17.70
N ASN A 6 -6.49 -4.58 16.67
CA ASN A 6 -6.87 -4.85 15.29
C ASN A 6 -6.56 -6.29 14.89
N SER A 7 -7.47 -6.89 14.14
CA SER A 7 -7.21 -8.14 13.45
C SER A 7 -6.03 -7.99 12.48
N PRO A 8 -5.32 -9.07 12.13
CA PRO A 8 -4.21 -9.01 11.16
C PRO A 8 -4.61 -8.41 9.80
N GLU A 9 -5.87 -8.55 9.41
CA GLU A 9 -6.42 -7.99 8.18
C GLU A 9 -6.61 -6.47 8.28
N GLU A 10 -7.21 -5.98 9.36
CA GLU A 10 -7.37 -4.54 9.61
C GLU A 10 -6.01 -3.84 9.71
N ALA A 11 -5.05 -4.44 10.43
CA ALA A 11 -3.69 -3.90 10.52
C ALA A 11 -3.00 -3.84 9.13
N ARG A 12 -3.27 -4.81 8.25
CA ARG A 12 -2.76 -4.81 6.88
C ARG A 12 -3.39 -3.69 6.05
N ILE A 13 -4.69 -3.46 6.19
CA ILE A 13 -5.40 -2.37 5.50
C ILE A 13 -4.86 -1.01 5.96
N GLU A 14 -4.73 -0.77 7.27
CA GLU A 14 -4.14 0.48 7.80
C GLU A 14 -2.72 0.73 7.26
N THR A 15 -1.95 -0.34 7.05
CA THR A 15 -0.59 -0.24 6.48
C THR A 15 -0.65 0.10 4.98
N LEU A 16 -1.59 -0.47 4.24
CA LEU A 16 -1.81 -0.14 2.82
C LEU A 16 -2.28 1.31 2.65
N GLU A 17 -3.13 1.82 3.55
CA GLU A 17 -3.56 3.23 3.56
C GLU A 17 -2.37 4.16 3.77
N LYS A 18 -1.53 3.90 4.78
CA LYS A 18 -0.28 4.65 5.02
C LYS A 18 0.67 4.61 3.83
N LEU A 19 0.74 3.47 3.15
CA LEU A 19 1.54 3.32 1.93
C LEU A 19 1.02 4.19 0.79
N VAL A 20 -0.30 4.23 0.57
CA VAL A 20 -0.92 5.09 -0.44
C VAL A 20 -0.67 6.57 -0.10
N ASP A 21 -0.87 6.97 1.15
CA ASP A 21 -0.62 8.34 1.61
C ASP A 21 0.83 8.78 1.34
N GLU A 22 1.80 7.90 1.61
CA GLU A 22 3.21 8.16 1.36
C GLU A 22 3.50 8.32 -0.15
N LEU A 23 2.94 7.46 -0.98
CA LEU A 23 3.10 7.49 -2.45
C LEU A 23 2.49 8.75 -3.08
N MET A 24 1.49 9.36 -2.44
CA MET A 24 0.81 10.56 -2.91
C MET A 24 1.49 11.88 -2.50
N LYS A 25 2.54 11.84 -1.67
CA LYS A 25 3.29 13.04 -1.29
C LYS A 25 4.05 13.63 -2.48
N GLU A 26 4.27 14.95 -2.44
CA GLU A 26 5.11 15.65 -3.43
C GLU A 26 6.55 15.11 -3.44
N VAL A 27 7.06 14.74 -2.26
CA VAL A 27 8.36 14.08 -2.08
C VAL A 27 8.17 12.82 -1.25
N PRO A 28 7.94 11.66 -1.87
CA PRO A 28 7.75 10.40 -1.15
C PRO A 28 9.04 9.92 -0.47
N GLU A 29 8.94 9.44 0.76
CA GLU A 29 10.06 8.89 1.51
C GLU A 29 10.26 7.40 1.22
N GLU A 30 11.32 7.08 0.49
CA GLU A 30 11.61 5.72 0.01
C GLU A 30 11.75 4.68 1.13
N SER A 31 12.30 5.08 2.29
CA SER A 31 12.42 4.24 3.47
C SER A 31 11.06 3.83 4.04
N LEU A 32 10.10 4.77 4.07
CA LEU A 32 8.74 4.53 4.54
C LEU A 32 7.98 3.65 3.55
N ILE A 33 8.08 3.94 2.25
CA ILE A 33 7.48 3.11 1.19
C ILE A 33 7.94 1.66 1.32
N LYS A 34 9.25 1.44 1.40
CA LYS A 34 9.82 0.10 1.53
C LYS A 34 9.31 -0.60 2.79
N SER A 35 9.31 0.10 3.92
CA SER A 35 8.83 -0.42 5.20
C SER A 35 7.35 -0.82 5.15
N TYR A 36 6.49 0.03 4.59
CA TYR A 36 5.05 -0.26 4.48
C TYR A 36 4.77 -1.39 3.48
N MET A 37 5.49 -1.45 2.36
CA MET A 37 5.37 -2.58 1.42
C MET A 37 5.69 -3.90 2.12
N GLU A 38 6.80 -3.98 2.85
CA GLU A 38 7.20 -5.19 3.58
C GLU A 38 6.18 -5.55 4.67
N GLN A 39 5.68 -4.58 5.44
CA GLN A 39 4.66 -4.79 6.48
C GLN A 39 3.31 -5.25 5.91
N SER A 40 2.93 -4.80 4.70
CA SER A 40 1.73 -5.25 4.00
C SER A 40 1.90 -6.58 3.25
N GLY A 41 3.09 -7.21 3.33
CA GLY A 41 3.42 -8.45 2.63
C GLY A 41 3.62 -8.28 1.11
N LEU A 42 3.92 -7.06 0.66
CA LEU A 42 4.15 -6.72 -0.74
C LEU A 42 5.64 -6.73 -1.06
N GLN A 43 5.97 -7.21 -2.25
CA GLN A 43 7.34 -7.15 -2.74
C GLN A 43 7.69 -5.71 -3.14
N TYR A 44 8.74 -5.17 -2.54
CA TYR A 44 9.28 -3.88 -2.93
C TYR A 44 9.81 -3.87 -4.39
N SER A 45 9.55 -2.78 -5.10
CA SER A 45 10.09 -2.50 -6.44
C SER A 45 10.75 -1.12 -6.47
N LYS A 46 11.87 -0.99 -7.19
CA LYS A 46 12.50 0.33 -7.42
C LYS A 46 11.75 1.18 -8.45
N ASP A 47 10.93 0.54 -9.29
CA ASP A 47 10.11 1.23 -10.28
C ASP A 47 8.87 1.86 -9.61
N PRO A 48 8.71 3.20 -9.63
CA PRO A 48 7.53 3.88 -9.07
C PRO A 48 6.21 3.38 -9.64
N ILE A 49 6.13 3.13 -10.96
CA ILE A 49 4.89 2.69 -11.60
C ILE A 49 4.57 1.24 -11.20
N GLY A 50 5.58 0.37 -11.23
CA GLY A 50 5.47 -0.99 -10.72
C GLY A 50 4.97 -1.05 -9.27
N ARG A 51 5.44 -0.16 -8.39
CA ARG A 51 4.96 -0.06 -7.01
C ARG A 51 3.48 0.28 -6.93
N ILE A 52 3.03 1.32 -7.64
CA ILE A 52 1.62 1.72 -7.66
C ILE A 52 0.74 0.55 -8.14
N ASN A 53 1.14 -0.15 -9.20
CA ASN A 53 0.42 -1.32 -9.70
C ASN A 53 0.32 -2.46 -8.67
N ILE A 54 1.38 -2.71 -7.90
CA ILE A 54 1.37 -3.71 -6.83
C ILE A 54 0.37 -3.30 -5.74
N VAL A 55 0.38 -2.03 -5.33
CA VAL A 55 -0.52 -1.50 -4.30
C VAL A 55 -1.98 -1.54 -4.74
N LEU A 56 -2.29 -1.11 -5.96
CA LEU A 56 -3.66 -1.16 -6.51
C LEU A 56 -4.21 -2.59 -6.56
N LYS A 57 -3.40 -3.56 -7.01
CA LYS A 57 -3.77 -4.98 -7.00
C LYS A 57 -4.00 -5.50 -5.58
N ALA A 58 -3.18 -5.07 -4.63
CA ALA A 58 -3.30 -5.47 -3.23
C ALA A 58 -4.57 -4.94 -2.55
N LEU A 59 -5.11 -3.82 -3.04
CA LEU A 59 -6.39 -3.24 -2.63
C LEU A 59 -7.59 -3.87 -3.34
N HIS A 60 -7.38 -4.93 -4.14
CA HIS A 60 -8.41 -5.51 -5.00
C HIS A 60 -9.09 -4.47 -5.90
N PHE A 61 -8.36 -3.43 -6.30
CA PHE A 61 -8.85 -2.47 -7.27
C PHE A 61 -8.88 -3.15 -8.64
N GLU A 62 -10.06 -3.59 -9.06
CA GLU A 62 -10.32 -3.94 -10.45
C GLU A 62 -10.60 -2.65 -11.21
N GLU A 63 -9.85 -2.38 -12.29
CA GLU A 63 -10.22 -1.32 -13.22
C GLU A 63 -11.68 -1.56 -13.62
N PRO A 64 -12.56 -0.55 -13.55
CA PRO A 64 -13.92 -0.71 -14.04
C PRO A 64 -13.82 -1.14 -15.50
N SER A 65 -14.25 -2.36 -15.79
CA SER A 65 -14.30 -2.89 -17.15
C SER A 65 -15.11 -1.91 -17.98
N GLU A 66 -14.44 -1.16 -18.87
CA GLU A 66 -15.12 -0.29 -19.82
C GLU A 66 -16.13 -1.16 -20.56
N SER A 67 -17.40 -0.97 -20.22
CA SER A 67 -18.50 -1.60 -20.94
C SER A 67 -18.53 -0.93 -22.30
N GLN A 68 -18.00 -1.63 -23.31
CA GLN A 68 -18.09 -1.23 -24.72
C GLN A 68 -19.54 -1.20 -25.19
#